data_AF-A0A7R9IGD3-F1
#
_entry.id   AF-A0A7R9IGD3-F1
#
_cell.length_a   1.000
_cell.length_b   1.000
_cell.length_c   1.000
_cell.angle_alpha   90.00
_cell.angle_beta   90.00
_cell.angle_gamma   90.00
#
_symmetry.space_group_name_H-M   'P 1'
#
loop_
_entity.id
_entity.type
_entity.pdbx_description
1 polymer ?
#
loop_
_entity_poly.entity_id
_entity_poly.type
_entity_poly.pdbx_seq_one_letter_code
_entity_poly.pdbx_strand_id
1 'polypeptide(L)'
;MNRGYPKALVCSQIYRAQNSGPTTSTGTNIIIPLVTTYHPGLHKLENLMKTGFSILQSSTTTQYIFKEPPKVTYKQPANLRNLLVKPKLPDPTIQPEPKQISGSFPCNHTPCKTCTIHKPTNSFPSNITKINDPLRGHYTCDSQNLIYQLECNHCQAQYIGLITETLRRRMNGYRHDTKMKNKDKPVASHVRIHNLDFNHCYTTKLVESLNKEICNPSQQRIWELAHQYIIKSRQASILVAVEPPSADGPTATLGLNEIKLRKAPLAKMEDLEAEVTAADT
;
A
#
# COMPACT_ATOMS: atom_id res chain seq x y z
N MET A 1 6.14 7.45 -17.16
CA MET A 1 5.98 7.11 -18.60
C MET A 1 7.18 7.66 -19.35
N ASN A 2 8.21 6.86 -19.60
CA ASN A 2 9.33 7.25 -20.46
C ASN A 2 9.60 6.09 -21.43
N ARG A 3 8.58 5.75 -22.23
CA ARG A 3 8.63 4.63 -23.20
C ARG A 3 9.28 5.04 -24.54
N GLY A 4 10.06 6.12 -24.56
CA GLY A 4 10.76 6.61 -25.76
C GLY A 4 9.89 7.35 -26.79
N TYR A 5 8.59 7.53 -26.56
CA TYR A 5 7.73 8.26 -27.51
C TYR A 5 8.01 9.77 -27.51
N PRO A 6 8.03 10.43 -28.68
CA PRO A 6 8.14 11.89 -28.77
C PRO A 6 7.01 12.58 -27.99
N LYS A 7 7.36 13.52 -27.10
CA LYS A 7 6.39 14.22 -26.25
C LYS A 7 5.30 14.93 -27.05
N ALA A 8 5.67 15.58 -28.16
CA ALA A 8 4.73 16.27 -29.04
C ALA A 8 3.64 15.33 -29.58
N LEU A 9 4.04 14.12 -30.00
CA LEU A 9 3.10 13.11 -30.48
C LEU A 9 2.15 12.69 -29.36
N VAL A 10 2.67 12.37 -28.17
CA VAL A 10 1.86 11.97 -27.02
C VAL A 10 0.85 13.05 -26.64
N CYS A 11 1.30 14.30 -26.51
CA CYS A 11 0.43 15.44 -26.18
C CYS A 11 -0.67 15.64 -27.23
N SER A 12 -0.32 15.57 -28.52
CA SER A 12 -1.30 15.72 -29.60
C SER A 12 -2.39 14.64 -29.58
N GLN A 13 -2.04 13.38 -29.29
CA GLN A 13 -3.02 12.30 -29.24
C GLN A 13 -3.89 12.37 -27.97
N ILE A 14 -3.33 12.79 -26.84
CA ILE A 14 -4.11 13.05 -25.61
C ILE A 14 -5.14 14.16 -25.87
N TYR A 15 -4.70 15.27 -26.47
CA TYR A 15 -5.58 16.40 -26.80
C TYR A 15 -6.71 15.98 -27.75
N ARG A 16 -6.39 15.17 -28.78
CA ARG A 16 -7.42 14.64 -29.68
C ARG A 16 -8.40 13.76 -28.94
N ALA A 17 -7.94 12.79 -28.15
CA ALA A 17 -8.80 11.86 -27.44
C ALA A 17 -9.73 12.56 -26.42
N GLN A 18 -9.28 13.64 -25.79
CA GLN A 18 -10.08 14.44 -24.87
C GLN A 18 -11.17 15.27 -25.58
N ASN A 19 -10.90 15.73 -26.80
CA ASN A 19 -11.77 16.65 -27.53
C ASN A 19 -12.53 16.03 -28.71
N SER A 20 -12.26 14.77 -29.04
CA SER A 20 -13.01 14.06 -30.07
C SER A 20 -14.38 13.64 -29.54
N GLY A 21 -15.40 14.44 -29.85
CA GLY A 21 -16.81 14.04 -29.75
C GLY A 21 -17.22 13.11 -30.91
N PRO A 22 -18.45 12.57 -30.88
CA PRO A 22 -18.99 11.81 -32.00
C PRO A 22 -18.97 12.68 -33.26
N THR A 23 -18.23 12.24 -34.29
CA THR A 23 -18.23 12.87 -35.61
C THR A 23 -19.64 12.82 -36.19
N THR A 24 -20.33 13.96 -36.22
CA THR A 24 -21.53 14.16 -37.02
C THR A 24 -21.12 14.20 -38.48
N SER A 25 -21.47 13.16 -39.23
CA SER A 25 -21.29 13.15 -40.69
C SER A 25 -22.17 14.24 -41.31
N THR A 26 -21.56 15.27 -41.89
CA THR A 26 -22.20 16.33 -42.67
C THR A 26 -22.57 15.85 -44.09
N GLY A 27 -23.15 14.65 -44.20
CA GLY A 27 -23.60 14.07 -45.46
C GLY A 27 -25.09 14.29 -45.69
N THR A 28 -25.48 14.58 -46.92
CA THR A 28 -26.87 14.81 -47.36
C THR A 28 -27.79 13.60 -47.25
N ASN A 29 -27.24 12.41 -46.97
CA ASN A 29 -28.00 11.18 -46.68
C ASN A 29 -27.84 10.80 -45.21
N ILE A 30 -28.93 10.96 -44.45
CA ILE A 30 -29.01 10.58 -43.04
C ILE A 30 -29.14 9.05 -42.97
N ILE A 31 -28.00 8.36 -42.88
CA ILE A 31 -27.98 6.91 -42.62
C ILE A 31 -28.19 6.70 -41.12
N ILE A 32 -29.22 5.95 -40.74
CA ILE A 32 -29.51 5.63 -39.34
C ILE A 32 -28.84 4.31 -38.97
N PRO A 33 -27.80 4.30 -38.10
CA PRO A 33 -27.12 3.07 -37.73
C PRO A 33 -27.86 2.33 -36.60
N LEU A 34 -28.09 1.04 -36.79
CA LEU A 34 -28.40 0.13 -35.68
C LEU A 34 -27.09 -0.37 -35.09
N VAL A 35 -26.71 0.16 -33.92
CA VAL A 35 -25.42 -0.15 -33.31
C VAL A 35 -25.55 -1.27 -32.27
N THR A 36 -24.95 -2.42 -32.55
CA THR A 36 -24.93 -3.59 -31.65
C THR A 36 -23.50 -4.11 -31.42
N THR A 37 -23.27 -4.94 -30.41
CA THR A 37 -21.95 -5.57 -30.20
C THR A 37 -21.77 -6.75 -31.17
N TYR A 38 -20.58 -6.89 -31.76
CA TYR A 38 -20.28 -8.01 -32.65
C TYR A 38 -20.38 -9.35 -31.92
N HIS A 39 -21.10 -10.30 -32.52
CA HIS A 39 -21.13 -11.70 -32.13
C HIS A 39 -21.22 -12.55 -33.40
N PRO A 40 -20.46 -13.65 -33.54
CA PRO A 40 -20.42 -14.46 -34.77
C PRO A 40 -21.78 -15.03 -35.17
N GLY A 41 -22.67 -15.26 -34.21
CA GLY A 41 -24.06 -15.67 -34.45
C GLY A 41 -24.95 -14.61 -35.12
N LEU A 42 -24.53 -13.34 -35.19
CA LEU A 42 -25.34 -12.23 -35.74
C LEU A 42 -25.17 -12.01 -37.25
N HIS A 43 -24.56 -12.94 -37.99
CA HIS A 43 -24.36 -12.80 -39.44
C HIS A 43 -25.65 -12.59 -40.25
N LYS A 44 -26.82 -13.02 -39.73
CA LYS A 44 -28.13 -12.81 -40.38
C LYS A 44 -28.84 -11.51 -39.95
N LEU A 45 -28.27 -10.73 -39.03
CA LEU A 45 -28.94 -9.56 -38.48
C LEU A 45 -29.24 -8.51 -39.56
N GLU A 46 -28.35 -8.35 -40.55
CA GLU A 46 -28.59 -7.45 -41.67
C GLU A 46 -29.81 -7.88 -42.50
N ASN A 47 -29.94 -9.17 -42.79
CA ASN A 47 -31.07 -9.71 -43.54
C ASN A 47 -32.36 -9.58 -42.72
N LEU A 48 -32.30 -9.86 -41.42
CA LEU A 48 -33.43 -9.67 -40.52
C LEU A 48 -33.89 -8.21 -40.51
N MET A 49 -32.97 -7.25 -40.49
CA MET A 49 -33.30 -5.83 -40.55
C MET A 49 -33.92 -5.45 -41.90
N LYS A 50 -33.46 -6.02 -43.01
CA LYS A 50 -34.07 -5.82 -44.34
C LYS A 50 -35.48 -6.40 -44.39
N THR A 51 -35.70 -7.60 -43.86
CA THR A 51 -37.03 -8.26 -43.84
C THR A 51 -38.00 -7.54 -42.89
N GLY A 52 -37.53 -7.14 -41.71
CA GLY A 52 -38.33 -6.44 -40.70
C GLY A 52 -38.57 -4.96 -41.03
N PHE A 53 -37.91 -4.41 -42.05
CA PHE A 53 -38.06 -3.01 -42.43
C PHE A 53 -39.51 -2.64 -42.80
N SER A 54 -40.26 -3.58 -43.39
CA SER A 54 -41.69 -3.38 -43.70
C SER A 54 -42.53 -3.07 -42.46
N ILE A 55 -42.14 -3.57 -41.28
CA ILE A 55 -42.80 -3.28 -40.00
C ILE A 55 -42.48 -1.84 -39.56
N LEU A 56 -41.27 -1.36 -39.81
CA LEU A 56 -40.89 0.03 -39.52
C LEU A 56 -41.59 1.02 -40.46
N GLN A 57 -41.91 0.60 -41.69
CA GLN A 57 -42.68 1.40 -42.64
C GLN A 57 -44.19 1.39 -42.38
N SER A 58 -44.74 0.32 -41.79
CA SER A 58 -46.19 0.22 -41.57
C SER A 58 -46.71 1.14 -40.47
N SER A 59 -45.85 1.57 -39.54
CA SER A 59 -46.21 2.50 -38.48
C SER A 59 -46.04 3.96 -38.89
N THR A 60 -47.09 4.76 -38.75
CA THR A 60 -47.14 6.19 -39.11
C THR A 60 -46.12 7.03 -38.33
N THR A 61 -45.72 6.59 -37.14
CA THR A 61 -44.75 7.30 -36.28
C THR A 61 -43.30 7.03 -36.65
N THR A 62 -43.00 5.93 -37.34
CA THR A 62 -41.62 5.52 -37.66
C THR A 62 -41.29 5.67 -39.14
N GLN A 63 -42.30 5.69 -40.00
CA GLN A 63 -42.16 5.80 -41.45
C GLN A 63 -41.40 7.06 -41.89
N TYR A 64 -41.64 8.20 -41.23
CA TYR A 64 -40.94 9.46 -41.57
C TYR A 64 -39.47 9.46 -41.15
N ILE A 65 -39.12 8.65 -40.13
CA ILE A 65 -37.76 8.53 -39.59
C ILE A 65 -36.95 7.59 -40.49
N PHE A 66 -37.48 6.41 -40.81
CA PHE A 66 -36.75 5.35 -41.51
C PHE A 66 -37.15 5.28 -42.99
N LYS A 67 -36.55 6.15 -43.81
CA LYS A 67 -36.72 6.12 -45.28
C LYS A 67 -36.05 4.90 -45.92
N GLU A 68 -34.94 4.46 -45.33
CA GLU A 68 -34.16 3.28 -45.73
C GLU A 68 -33.97 2.34 -44.52
N PRO A 69 -33.72 1.04 -44.74
CA PRO A 69 -33.46 0.12 -43.64
C PRO A 69 -32.23 0.57 -42.82
N PRO A 70 -32.30 0.56 -41.48
CA PRO A 70 -31.18 0.94 -40.64
C PRO A 70 -29.92 0.12 -40.96
N LYS A 71 -28.78 0.80 -41.05
CA LYS A 71 -27.50 0.14 -41.31
C LYS A 71 -27.00 -0.54 -40.05
N VAL A 72 -26.91 -1.87 -40.06
CA VAL A 72 -26.35 -2.62 -38.93
C VAL A 72 -24.85 -2.31 -38.81
N THR A 73 -24.46 -1.79 -37.65
CA THR A 73 -23.07 -1.44 -37.33
C THR A 73 -22.66 -2.17 -36.06
N TYR A 74 -21.47 -2.76 -36.07
CA TYR A 74 -20.98 -3.54 -34.95
C TYR A 74 -19.94 -2.78 -34.11
N LYS A 75 -20.14 -2.77 -32.80
CA LYS A 75 -19.14 -2.42 -31.79
C LYS A 75 -18.24 -3.62 -31.53
N GLN A 76 -16.95 -3.38 -31.36
CA GLN A 76 -16.03 -4.42 -30.92
C GLN A 76 -16.39 -4.88 -29.49
N PRO A 77 -16.45 -6.19 -29.19
CA PRO A 77 -16.67 -6.68 -27.84
C PRO A 77 -15.48 -6.35 -26.94
N ALA A 78 -15.71 -6.40 -25.62
CA ALA A 78 -14.64 -6.24 -24.65
C ALA A 78 -13.59 -7.34 -24.85
N ASN A 79 -12.35 -6.94 -25.15
CA ASN A 79 -11.21 -7.84 -25.25
C ASN A 79 -10.35 -7.73 -23.98
N LEU A 80 -9.45 -8.68 -23.75
CA LEU A 80 -8.56 -8.69 -22.58
C LEU A 80 -7.80 -7.37 -22.42
N ARG A 81 -7.36 -6.76 -23.52
CA ARG A 81 -6.70 -5.45 -23.49
C ARG A 81 -7.60 -4.37 -22.90
N ASN A 82 -8.85 -4.27 -23.32
CA ASN A 82 -9.80 -3.27 -22.82
C ASN A 82 -10.22 -3.54 -21.37
N LEU A 83 -10.24 -4.81 -20.96
CA LEU A 83 -10.55 -5.22 -19.59
C LEU A 83 -9.39 -4.92 -18.63
N LEU A 84 -8.16 -5.26 -19.03
CA LEU A 84 -6.96 -5.14 -18.20
C LEU A 84 -6.35 -3.74 -18.23
N VAL A 85 -6.48 -3.02 -19.36
CA VAL A 85 -5.85 -1.73 -19.58
C VAL A 85 -6.93 -0.66 -19.72
N LYS A 86 -7.19 0.05 -18.63
CA LYS A 86 -8.00 1.28 -18.67
C LYS A 86 -7.10 2.47 -19.04
N PRO A 87 -7.43 3.26 -20.07
CA PRO A 87 -6.67 4.47 -20.37
C PRO A 87 -6.84 5.47 -19.23
N LYS A 88 -5.75 5.77 -18.52
CA LYS A 88 -5.71 6.86 -17.54
C LYS A 88 -5.35 8.15 -18.28
N LEU A 89 -6.35 8.77 -18.91
CA LEU A 89 -6.17 10.12 -19.45
C LEU A 89 -6.11 11.12 -18.28
N PRO A 90 -5.25 12.14 -18.34
CA PRO A 90 -5.33 13.24 -17.40
C PRO A 90 -6.71 13.89 -17.55
N ASP A 91 -7.43 14.02 -16.44
CA ASP A 91 -8.72 14.69 -16.43
C ASP A 91 -8.47 16.20 -16.53
N PRO A 92 -8.96 16.89 -17.57
CA PRO A 92 -8.73 18.33 -17.74
C PRO A 92 -9.39 19.17 -16.64
N THR A 93 -10.33 18.61 -15.87
CA THR A 93 -10.94 19.30 -14.72
C THR A 93 -10.13 19.18 -13.43
N ILE A 94 -9.23 18.21 -13.36
CA ILE A 94 -8.35 17.98 -12.22
C ILE A 94 -7.03 18.69 -12.51
N GLN A 95 -6.82 19.85 -11.88
CA GLN A 95 -5.50 20.49 -11.87
C GLN A 95 -4.46 19.43 -11.45
N PRO A 96 -3.28 19.35 -12.09
CA PRO A 96 -2.26 18.41 -11.67
C PRO A 96 -1.98 18.69 -10.21
N GLU A 97 -2.37 17.77 -9.32
CA GLU A 97 -2.05 17.89 -7.91
C GLU A 97 -0.54 18.16 -7.82
N PRO A 98 -0.12 19.16 -7.01
CA PRO A 98 1.29 19.45 -6.86
C PRO A 98 1.97 18.12 -6.53
N LYS A 99 3.01 17.75 -7.32
CA LYS A 99 3.77 16.51 -7.12
C LYS A 99 4.14 16.44 -5.64
N GLN A 100 3.38 15.67 -4.87
CA GLN A 100 3.63 15.58 -3.45
C GLN A 100 5.03 14.97 -3.30
N ILE A 101 5.87 15.70 -2.56
CA ILE A 101 7.20 15.22 -2.23
C ILE A 101 7.02 13.88 -1.52
N SER A 102 7.69 12.86 -2.05
CA SER A 102 7.60 11.52 -1.49
C SER A 102 8.46 11.42 -0.23
N GLY A 103 7.94 10.78 0.80
CA GLY A 103 8.55 10.68 2.11
C GLY A 103 7.51 10.69 3.23
N SER A 104 8.01 10.70 4.45
CA SER A 104 7.23 10.83 5.67
C SER A 104 7.45 12.20 6.29
N PHE A 105 6.36 12.87 6.63
CA PHE A 105 6.33 14.27 7.06
C PHE A 105 5.50 14.44 8.34
N PRO A 106 5.76 15.49 9.13
CA PRO A 106 4.86 15.85 10.23
C PRO A 106 3.46 16.18 9.68
N CYS A 107 2.43 15.81 10.42
CA CYS A 107 1.04 16.03 10.00
C CYS A 107 0.53 17.48 10.19
N ASN A 108 1.35 18.38 10.76
CA ASN A 108 1.03 19.78 11.04
C ASN A 108 -0.23 20.05 11.89
N HIS A 109 -0.83 19.01 12.49
CA HIS A 109 -1.86 19.17 13.50
C HIS A 109 -1.25 19.53 14.85
N THR A 110 -1.73 20.60 15.48
CA THR A 110 -1.31 21.02 16.83
C THR A 110 -2.43 20.78 17.86
N PRO A 111 -2.20 20.02 18.95
CA PRO A 111 -0.95 19.35 19.35
C PRO A 111 -0.89 17.85 18.95
N CYS A 112 -0.07 17.49 17.94
CA CYS A 112 0.20 16.08 17.61
C CYS A 112 1.41 15.51 18.37
N LYS A 113 1.16 14.68 19.40
CA LYS A 113 2.21 13.99 20.16
C LYS A 113 3.05 13.04 19.30
N THR A 114 2.49 12.48 18.23
CA THR A 114 3.24 11.59 17.34
C THR A 114 4.28 12.32 16.52
N CYS A 115 4.03 13.57 16.11
CA CYS A 115 5.03 14.39 15.42
C CYS A 115 6.29 14.61 16.27
N THR A 116 6.18 14.61 17.61
CA THR A 116 7.34 14.84 18.51
C THR A 116 8.36 13.69 18.48
N ILE A 117 7.92 12.47 18.17
CA ILE A 117 8.77 11.27 18.14
C ILE A 117 9.01 10.76 16.71
N HIS A 118 8.32 11.34 15.73
CA HIS A 118 8.41 10.97 14.32
C HIS A 118 9.68 11.56 13.72
N LYS A 119 10.53 10.72 13.14
CA LYS A 119 11.68 11.12 12.35
C LYS A 119 11.29 11.14 10.86
N PRO A 120 11.11 12.32 10.24
CA PRO A 120 10.85 12.43 8.82
C PRO A 120 11.94 11.72 8.01
N THR A 121 11.53 10.95 7.01
CA THR A 121 12.46 10.25 6.12
C THR A 121 11.87 10.09 4.72
N ASN A 122 12.75 10.14 3.71
CA ASN A 122 12.40 9.97 2.30
C ASN A 122 12.86 8.61 1.74
N SER A 123 13.65 7.87 2.51
CA SER A 123 14.14 6.54 2.16
C SER A 123 14.34 5.69 3.41
N PHE A 124 14.28 4.38 3.25
CA PHE A 124 14.61 3.45 4.32
C PHE A 124 15.91 2.71 4.01
N PRO A 125 16.97 2.87 4.82
CA PRO A 125 18.17 2.06 4.69
C PRO A 125 17.89 0.67 5.25
N SER A 126 17.89 -0.35 4.38
CA SER A 126 17.90 -1.73 4.84
C SER A 126 19.28 -2.07 5.42
N ASN A 127 19.34 -2.39 6.71
CA ASN A 127 20.58 -2.85 7.34
C ASN A 127 21.09 -4.18 6.79
N ILE A 128 20.21 -4.97 6.14
CA ILE A 128 20.54 -6.30 5.61
C ILE A 128 21.04 -6.18 4.18
N THR A 129 20.32 -5.46 3.32
CA THR A 129 20.64 -5.37 1.89
C THR A 129 21.53 -4.18 1.55
N LYS A 130 21.70 -3.22 2.48
CA LYS A 130 22.37 -1.92 2.27
C LYS A 130 21.77 -1.09 1.13
N ILE A 131 20.55 -1.41 0.73
CA ILE A 131 19.80 -0.68 -0.30
C ILE A 131 18.97 0.39 0.40
N ASN A 132 19.05 1.61 -0.12
CA ASN A 132 18.21 2.74 0.28
C ASN A 132 16.99 2.79 -0.64
N ASP A 133 15.91 2.12 -0.24
CA ASP A 133 14.68 2.16 -1.02
C ASP A 133 13.93 3.47 -0.75
N PRO A 134 13.53 4.23 -1.80
CA PRO A 134 12.80 5.46 -1.63
C PRO A 134 11.36 5.18 -1.18
N LEU A 135 10.87 5.94 -0.20
CA LEU A 135 9.46 5.90 0.18
C LEU A 135 8.62 6.43 -0.98
N ARG A 136 7.69 5.60 -1.48
CA ARG A 136 6.85 5.94 -2.64
C ARG A 136 5.48 6.45 -2.19
N GLY A 137 5.42 7.73 -1.82
CA GLY A 137 4.15 8.36 -1.43
C GLY A 137 4.38 9.46 -0.40
N HIS A 138 3.31 10.15 -0.03
CA HIS A 138 3.33 11.17 0.99
C HIS A 138 2.64 10.65 2.26
N TYR A 139 3.41 10.47 3.32
CA TYR A 139 2.91 9.89 4.56
C TYR A 139 3.01 10.87 5.71
N THR A 140 2.00 10.87 6.57
CA THR A 140 1.95 11.67 7.78
C THR A 140 1.49 10.82 8.96
N CYS A 141 1.35 11.42 10.14
CA CYS A 141 0.78 10.73 11.30
C CYS A 141 -0.65 10.21 11.09
N ASP A 142 -1.36 10.67 10.06
CA ASP A 142 -2.73 10.24 9.75
C ASP A 142 -2.80 9.15 8.68
N SER A 143 -1.66 8.78 8.11
CA SER A 143 -1.59 7.69 7.14
C SER A 143 -1.88 6.33 7.78
N GLN A 144 -2.47 5.45 6.98
CA GLN A 144 -2.89 4.09 7.33
C GLN A 144 -2.18 3.05 6.48
N ASN A 145 -2.26 1.77 6.87
CA ASN A 145 -1.67 0.64 6.14
C ASN A 145 -0.15 0.81 5.97
N LEU A 146 0.55 1.02 7.08
CA LEU A 146 1.98 1.34 7.11
C LEU A 146 2.77 0.33 7.93
N ILE A 147 3.99 0.06 7.49
CA ILE A 147 5.04 -0.55 8.29
C ILE A 147 5.89 0.57 8.89
N TYR A 148 6.08 0.52 10.20
CA TYR A 148 6.89 1.47 10.95
C TYR A 148 7.92 0.74 11.80
N GLN A 149 8.97 1.47 12.14
CA GLN A 149 10.00 1.04 13.07
C GLN A 149 9.98 1.98 14.27
N LEU A 150 10.02 1.41 15.49
CA LEU A 150 10.41 2.11 16.69
C LEU A 150 11.87 1.77 17.00
N GLU A 151 12.66 2.78 17.28
CA GLU A 151 14.05 2.66 17.69
C GLU A 151 14.18 3.23 19.10
N CYS A 152 14.69 2.40 20.02
CA CYS A 152 14.96 2.85 21.38
C CYS A 152 16.15 3.82 21.37
N ASN A 153 16.03 4.91 22.11
CA ASN A 153 17.08 5.92 22.23
C ASN A 153 18.15 5.54 23.27
N HIS A 154 17.91 4.50 24.08
CA HIS A 154 18.74 4.13 25.24
C HIS A 154 19.38 2.74 25.11
N CYS A 155 19.00 1.95 24.10
CA CYS A 155 19.61 0.66 23.81
C CYS A 155 19.40 0.27 22.34
N GLN A 156 19.97 -0.87 21.92
CA GLN A 156 19.90 -1.37 20.53
C GLN A 156 18.58 -2.10 20.21
N ALA A 157 17.50 -1.84 20.96
CA ALA A 157 16.20 -2.45 20.71
C ALA A 157 15.46 -1.73 19.57
N GLN A 158 14.94 -2.52 18.63
CA GLN A 158 14.15 -2.03 17.50
C GLN A 158 12.88 -2.87 17.36
N TYR A 159 11.73 -2.21 17.26
CA TYR A 159 10.42 -2.82 17.06
C TYR A 159 9.92 -2.49 15.66
N ILE A 160 9.60 -3.50 14.85
CA ILE A 160 8.92 -3.32 13.57
C ILE A 160 7.45 -3.66 13.78
N GLY A 161 6.58 -2.75 13.40
CA GLY A 161 5.14 -2.93 13.52
C GLY A 161 4.41 -2.65 12.23
N LEU A 162 3.24 -3.27 12.13
CA LEU A 162 2.25 -3.03 11.09
C LEU A 162 1.12 -2.17 11.67
N ILE A 163 0.54 -1.29 10.85
CA ILE A 163 -0.61 -0.47 11.23
C ILE A 163 -1.67 -0.58 10.16
N THR A 164 -2.86 -1.03 10.55
CA THR A 164 -4.08 -0.99 9.72
C THR A 164 -4.81 0.35 9.89
N GLU A 165 -4.88 0.86 11.12
CA GLU A 165 -5.42 2.19 11.44
C GLU A 165 -4.39 3.30 11.16
N THR A 166 -4.51 4.47 11.82
CA THR A 166 -3.56 5.57 11.66
C THR A 166 -2.33 5.43 12.54
N LEU A 167 -1.18 5.92 12.07
CA LEU A 167 0.05 5.99 12.85
C LEU A 167 -0.15 6.71 14.18
N ARG A 168 -0.92 7.81 14.17
CA ARG A 168 -1.31 8.57 15.37
C ARG A 168 -2.02 7.68 16.39
N ARG A 169 -3.01 6.90 15.96
CA ARG A 169 -3.80 6.03 16.85
C ARG A 169 -2.93 4.93 17.46
N ARG A 170 -2.06 4.30 16.67
CA ARG A 170 -1.12 3.27 17.17
C ARG A 170 -0.17 3.82 18.23
N MET A 171 0.45 4.98 17.98
CA MET A 171 1.36 5.61 18.95
C MET A 171 0.65 6.03 20.25
N ASN A 172 -0.61 6.48 20.15
CA ASN A 172 -1.42 6.75 21.33
C ASN A 172 -1.72 5.47 22.12
N GLY A 173 -1.95 4.34 21.44
CA GLY A 173 -2.04 3.03 22.07
C GLY A 173 -0.82 2.70 22.91
N TYR A 174 0.39 2.85 22.36
CA TYR A 174 1.62 2.61 23.13
C TYR A 174 1.81 3.53 24.32
N ARG A 175 1.46 4.82 24.19
CA ARG A 175 1.48 5.76 25.32
C ARG A 175 0.53 5.30 26.42
N HIS A 176 -0.68 4.88 26.04
CA HIS A 176 -1.66 4.36 26.99
C HIS A 176 -1.16 3.09 27.67
N ASP A 177 -0.67 2.11 26.91
CA ASP A 177 -0.17 0.83 27.43
C ASP A 177 1.01 1.01 28.38
N THR A 178 1.92 1.95 28.06
CA THR A 178 3.06 2.31 28.91
C THR A 178 2.58 2.94 30.21
N LYS A 179 1.64 3.88 30.14
CA LYS A 179 1.04 4.54 31.31
C LYS A 179 0.30 3.53 32.21
N MET A 180 -0.46 2.63 31.60
CA MET A 180 -1.17 1.54 32.28
C MET A 180 -0.25 0.41 32.71
N LYS A 181 1.06 0.54 32.45
CA LYS A 181 2.04 -0.38 32.98
C LYS A 181 1.69 -1.82 32.51
N ASN A 182 1.32 -2.00 31.25
CA ASN A 182 0.98 -3.32 30.73
C ASN A 182 2.25 -4.14 30.45
N LYS A 183 2.47 -5.24 31.18
CA LYS A 183 3.65 -6.12 31.05
C LYS A 183 3.57 -7.06 29.85
N ASP A 184 2.35 -7.36 29.40
CA ASP A 184 2.11 -8.33 28.33
C ASP A 184 2.37 -7.73 26.95
N LYS A 185 2.54 -6.41 26.86
CA LYS A 185 2.86 -5.72 25.62
C LYS A 185 4.35 -5.42 25.52
N PRO A 186 5.01 -5.82 24.42
CA PRO A 186 6.47 -5.76 24.31
C PRO A 186 7.03 -4.34 24.46
N VAL A 187 6.39 -3.38 23.78
CA VAL A 187 6.81 -1.97 23.80
C VAL A 187 6.70 -1.39 25.21
N ALA A 188 5.57 -1.59 25.89
CA ALA A 188 5.36 -1.10 27.25
C ALA A 188 6.31 -1.77 28.26
N SER A 189 6.50 -3.09 28.14
CA SER A 189 7.47 -3.85 28.94
C SER A 189 8.90 -3.32 28.78
N HIS A 190 9.31 -3.02 27.54
CA HIS A 190 10.61 -2.45 27.26
C HIS A 190 10.81 -1.06 27.89
N VAL A 191 9.83 -0.16 27.75
CA VAL A 191 9.94 1.20 28.32
C VAL A 191 10.17 1.16 29.83
N ARG A 192 9.58 0.19 30.53
CA ARG A 192 9.75 0.01 31.98
C ARG A 192 11.20 -0.32 32.37
N ILE A 193 11.95 -1.03 31.53
CA ILE A 193 13.37 -1.34 31.78
C ILE A 193 14.16 -0.04 31.95
N HIS A 194 13.85 0.98 31.15
CA HIS A 194 14.49 2.29 31.21
C HIS A 194 13.87 3.22 32.25
N ASN A 195 12.72 2.86 32.84
CA ASN A 195 11.96 3.71 33.77
C ASN A 195 11.66 5.11 33.20
N LEU A 196 11.28 5.17 31.91
CA LEU A 196 10.96 6.41 31.18
C LEU A 196 9.53 6.40 30.65
N ASP A 197 9.13 7.51 30.02
CA ASP A 197 7.92 7.56 29.19
C ASP A 197 8.18 7.06 27.76
N PHE A 198 7.11 6.60 27.09
CA PHE A 198 7.17 6.13 25.70
C PHE A 198 7.86 7.12 24.76
N ASN A 199 7.53 8.41 24.88
CA ASN A 199 8.09 9.44 23.99
C ASN A 199 9.59 9.70 24.24
N HIS A 200 10.08 9.48 25.46
CA HIS A 200 11.50 9.63 25.79
C HIS A 200 12.31 8.38 25.44
N CYS A 201 11.64 7.22 25.44
CA CYS A 201 12.27 5.94 25.15
C CYS A 201 12.41 5.69 23.64
N TYR A 202 11.39 6.03 22.83
CA TYR A 202 11.35 5.66 21.43
C TYR A 202 11.30 6.83 20.45
N THR A 203 11.93 6.64 19.29
CA THR A 203 11.67 7.40 18.07
C THR A 203 11.05 6.50 17.02
N THR A 204 10.16 7.04 16.17
CA THR A 204 9.47 6.29 15.13
C THR A 204 9.90 6.74 13.74
N LYS A 205 10.11 5.76 12.84
CA LYS A 205 10.41 5.96 11.42
C LYS A 205 9.41 5.15 10.60
N LEU A 206 8.99 5.69 9.46
CA LEU A 206 8.18 4.95 8.50
C LEU A 206 9.10 4.14 7.58
N VAL A 207 8.76 2.87 7.37
CA VAL A 207 9.54 1.94 6.53
C VAL A 207 8.90 1.86 5.15
N GLU A 208 7.65 1.42 5.09
CA GLU A 208 6.97 1.12 3.83
C GLU A 208 5.45 1.28 3.98
N SER A 209 4.75 1.51 2.86
CA SER A 209 3.29 1.39 2.81
C SER A 209 2.85 0.06 2.21
N LEU A 210 1.83 -0.52 2.79
CA LEU A 210 1.20 -1.72 2.27
C LEU A 210 0.13 -1.36 1.25
N ASN A 211 0.01 -2.19 0.22
CA ASN A 211 -1.17 -2.18 -0.62
C ASN A 211 -2.36 -2.68 0.22
N LYS A 212 -3.53 -2.03 0.06
CA LYS A 212 -4.77 -2.22 0.87
C LYS A 212 -5.26 -3.67 1.02
N GLU A 213 -4.68 -4.64 0.30
CA GLU A 213 -5.14 -6.03 0.23
C GLU A 213 -4.45 -6.97 1.23
N ILE A 214 -3.43 -6.51 1.97
CA ILE A 214 -2.64 -7.39 2.86
C ILE A 214 -2.71 -6.89 4.30
N CYS A 215 -3.71 -7.34 5.05
CA CYS A 215 -3.56 -7.49 6.50
C CYS A 215 -4.64 -8.44 7.06
N ASN A 216 -4.26 -9.67 7.39
CA ASN A 216 -5.06 -10.52 8.26
C ASN A 216 -4.69 -10.20 9.74
N PRO A 217 -5.63 -9.92 10.66
CA PRO A 217 -5.36 -9.72 12.09
C PRO A 217 -4.40 -10.74 12.72
N SER A 218 -4.43 -12.01 12.26
CA SER A 218 -3.52 -13.06 12.72
C SER A 218 -2.04 -12.74 12.45
N GLN A 219 -1.72 -12.10 11.31
CA GLN A 219 -0.34 -11.70 11.01
C GLN A 219 0.16 -10.68 12.02
N GLN A 220 -0.64 -9.66 12.35
CA GLN A 220 -0.27 -8.65 13.34
C GLN A 220 0.05 -9.28 14.71
N ARG A 221 -0.71 -10.31 15.12
CA ARG A 221 -0.48 -11.04 16.36
C ARG A 221 0.85 -11.81 16.34
N ILE A 222 1.18 -12.46 15.22
CA ILE A 222 2.45 -13.18 15.04
C ILE A 222 3.63 -12.22 15.18
N TRP A 223 3.59 -11.04 14.55
CA TRP A 223 4.64 -10.02 14.69
C TRP A 223 4.80 -9.55 16.15
N GLU A 224 3.70 -9.37 16.88
CA GLU A 224 3.74 -8.98 18.29
C GLU A 224 4.36 -10.07 19.18
N LEU A 225 4.03 -11.34 18.95
CA LEU A 225 4.59 -12.48 19.69
C LEU A 225 6.07 -12.69 19.37
N ALA A 226 6.45 -12.65 18.09
CA ALA A 226 7.84 -12.74 17.66
C ALA A 226 8.69 -11.64 18.32
N HIS A 227 8.17 -10.42 18.39
CA HIS A 227 8.89 -9.34 19.05
C HIS A 227 9.00 -9.53 20.57
N GLN A 228 7.95 -10.02 21.25
CA GLN A 228 8.05 -10.38 22.67
C GLN A 228 9.13 -11.43 22.92
N TYR A 229 9.22 -12.45 22.06
CA TYR A 229 10.25 -13.48 22.13
C TYR A 229 11.66 -12.89 21.94
N ILE A 230 11.85 -11.98 20.98
CA ILE A 230 13.13 -11.29 20.76
C ILE A 230 13.52 -10.44 21.98
N ILE A 231 12.59 -9.71 22.59
CA ILE A 231 12.88 -8.95 23.82
C ILE A 231 13.29 -9.89 24.96
N LYS A 232 12.50 -10.94 25.22
CA LYS A 232 12.77 -11.89 26.32
C LYS A 232 14.12 -12.59 26.15
N SER A 233 14.46 -13.01 24.93
CA SER A 233 15.76 -13.62 24.63
C SER A 233 16.93 -12.64 24.79
N ARG A 234 16.77 -11.37 24.39
CA ARG A 234 17.79 -10.32 24.63
C ARG A 234 17.94 -9.95 26.09
N GLN A 235 16.85 -9.87 26.86
CA GLN A 235 16.91 -9.64 28.32
C GLN A 235 17.63 -10.79 29.04
N ALA A 236 17.35 -12.04 28.66
CA ALA A 236 18.07 -13.20 29.19
C ALA A 236 19.56 -13.16 28.84
N SER A 237 19.91 -12.71 27.63
CA SER A 237 21.30 -12.56 27.20
C SER A 237 22.04 -11.43 27.94
N ILE A 238 21.35 -10.34 28.29
CA ILE A 238 21.90 -9.23 29.07
C ILE A 238 22.08 -9.63 30.54
N LEU A 239 21.16 -10.37 31.14
CA LEU A 239 21.30 -10.85 32.53
C LEU A 239 22.48 -11.81 32.71
N VAL A 240 22.80 -12.63 31.69
CA VAL A 240 23.99 -13.51 31.69
C VAL A 240 25.30 -12.72 31.56
N ALA A 241 25.27 -11.49 31.03
CA ALA A 241 26.47 -10.65 30.86
C ALA A 241 26.79 -9.75 32.07
N VAL A 242 25.98 -9.78 33.14
CA VAL A 242 26.12 -8.92 34.33
C VAL A 242 26.40 -9.74 35.60
N GLU A 243 26.94 -10.96 35.48
CA GLU A 243 27.51 -11.63 36.66
C GLU A 243 28.73 -10.83 37.16
N PRO A 244 28.81 -10.47 38.46
CA PRO A 244 29.90 -9.66 38.97
C PRO A 244 31.23 -10.45 38.89
N PRO A 245 32.34 -9.81 38.51
CA PRO A 245 33.63 -10.47 38.52
C PRO A 245 33.97 -10.88 39.96
N SER A 246 34.19 -12.18 40.16
CA SER A 246 34.83 -12.70 41.36
C SER A 246 36.14 -11.96 41.58
N ALA A 247 36.30 -11.38 42.77
CA ALA A 247 37.53 -10.75 43.21
C ALA A 247 38.62 -11.83 43.33
N ASP A 248 39.48 -11.92 42.32
CA ASP A 248 40.91 -12.28 42.40
C ASP A 248 41.51 -12.19 40.97
N GLY A 249 42.58 -11.40 40.80
CA GLY A 249 43.21 -11.08 39.50
C GLY A 249 44.10 -12.20 38.92
N PRO A 250 44.92 -11.96 37.84
CA PRO A 250 45.28 -10.67 37.26
C PRO A 250 45.06 -10.51 35.73
N THR A 251 44.98 -9.24 35.35
CA THR A 251 45.33 -8.57 34.08
C THR A 251 45.57 -9.43 32.82
N ALA A 252 44.63 -9.37 31.85
CA ALA A 252 44.91 -9.67 30.45
C ALA A 252 44.10 -8.75 29.50
N THR A 253 44.85 -7.94 28.76
CA THR A 253 44.59 -7.25 27.49
C THR A 253 43.23 -7.37 26.79
N LEU A 254 42.67 -6.20 26.45
CA LEU A 254 41.61 -5.98 25.46
C LEU A 254 41.91 -6.72 24.14
N GLY A 255 41.01 -7.65 23.77
CA GLY A 255 40.92 -8.23 22.44
C GLY A 255 39.52 -8.01 21.87
N LEU A 256 39.41 -7.14 20.87
CA LEU A 256 38.26 -7.06 19.97
C LEU A 256 38.16 -8.39 19.21
N ASN A 257 37.37 -9.35 19.70
CA ASN A 257 37.04 -10.55 18.93
C ASN A 257 35.57 -10.95 19.10
N GLU A 258 34.85 -10.82 17.99
CA GLU A 258 33.69 -11.60 17.55
C GLU A 258 32.55 -11.87 18.55
N ILE A 259 31.56 -10.97 18.57
CA ILE A 259 30.18 -11.37 18.89
C ILE A 259 29.69 -12.23 17.73
N LYS A 260 29.97 -13.54 17.81
CA LYS A 260 29.36 -14.55 16.96
C LYS A 260 27.87 -14.56 17.31
N LEU A 261 27.05 -13.85 16.52
CA LEU A 261 25.60 -14.00 16.53
C LEU A 261 25.30 -15.48 16.36
N ARG A 262 24.98 -16.17 17.46
CA ARG A 262 24.41 -17.51 17.40
C ARG A 262 23.11 -17.37 16.62
N LYS A 263 23.07 -17.92 15.41
CA LYS A 263 21.82 -18.13 14.66
C LYS A 263 20.89 -18.92 15.59
N ALA A 264 19.90 -18.25 16.18
CA ALA A 264 18.80 -18.93 16.83
C ALA A 264 18.02 -19.71 15.75
N PRO A 265 17.52 -20.92 16.05
CA PRO A 265 17.04 -21.84 15.03
C PRO A 265 15.69 -21.37 14.50
N LEU A 266 15.61 -21.25 13.17
CA LEU A 266 14.40 -21.00 12.38
C LEU A 266 13.25 -21.96 12.75
N ALA A 267 13.58 -23.16 13.25
CA ALA A 267 12.66 -24.23 13.60
C ALA A 267 11.62 -23.86 14.69
N LYS A 268 11.92 -22.94 15.62
CA LYS A 268 10.96 -22.57 16.68
C LYS A 268 9.86 -21.60 16.24
N MET A 269 9.98 -21.02 15.05
CA MET A 269 8.94 -20.14 14.50
C MET A 269 7.78 -20.93 13.91
N GLU A 270 8.07 -22.08 13.28
CA GLU A 270 7.05 -22.98 12.71
C GLU A 270 6.14 -23.57 13.81
N ASP A 271 6.73 -23.89 14.98
CA ASP A 271 5.98 -24.39 16.15
C ASP A 271 5.01 -23.32 16.72
N LEU A 272 5.37 -22.03 16.66
CA LEU A 272 4.52 -20.91 17.10
C LEU A 272 3.41 -20.60 16.09
N GLU A 273 3.64 -20.80 14.80
CA GLU A 273 2.59 -20.69 13.77
C GLU A 273 1.53 -21.79 13.95
N ALA A 274 1.95 -23.01 14.32
CA ALA A 274 1.05 -24.13 14.57
C ALA A 274 0.14 -23.90 15.81
N GLU A 275 0.67 -23.35 16.90
CA GLU A 275 -0.11 -23.01 18.11
C GLU A 275 -1.17 -21.93 17.85
N VAL A 276 -0.89 -20.95 16.97
CA VAL A 276 -1.84 -19.89 16.64
C VAL A 276 -2.97 -20.42 15.74
N THR A 277 -2.68 -21.32 14.81
CA THR A 277 -3.72 -21.96 13.97
C THR A 277 -4.67 -22.87 14.75
N ALA A 278 -4.23 -23.41 15.91
CA ALA A 278 -5.06 -24.27 16.76
C ALA A 278 -5.98 -23.48 17.72
N ALA A 279 -5.75 -22.18 17.90
CA ALA A 279 -6.55 -21.33 18.79
C ALA A 279 -7.73 -20.63 18.09
N ASP A 280 -7.77 -20.67 16.76
CA ASP A 280 -8.81 -20.05 15.91
C ASP A 280 -9.86 -21.07 15.38
N THR A 281 -9.87 -22.31 15.89
CA THR A 281 -10.91 -23.34 15.64
C THR A 281 -11.82 -23.57 16.82
#